data_AF-A0A519VUV7-F1
#
_entry.id   AF-A0A519VUV7-F1
#
_cell.length_a   1.000
_cell.length_b   1.000
_cell.length_c   1.000
_cell.angle_alpha   90.00
_cell.angle_beta   90.00
_cell.angle_gamma   90.00
#
_symmetry.space_group_name_H-M   'P 1'
#
loop_
_entity.id
_entity.type
_entity.pdbx_description
1 polymer ?
#
loop_
_entity_poly.entity_id
_entity_poly.type
_entity_poly.pdbx_seq_one_letter_code
_entity_poly.pdbx_strand_id
1 'polypeptide(L)'
;MKKAIYTLSFLAALSLSSCEKYLDVEPRASVSDDKTIFDNASAQTALTGAYAAVASGGYYGTTFQSIGYLNGDNIAWTGSQSQVQEFINHNVSADNSTISAAWSAIYIAINRSNHVIEKVPLVSDPLLTQANKDKIVGQAYFIRALAYFDLARTWGSVPIITKPTETAADNSGIAKSTQQQVYAQSLSDLEKAELLLTETTDRYRATRKTVWALKARYYLYNRDWVNAELYATKLIADNSNYRLLKPYGTFFQGDARGTAESVFEIFYSAAELNNHRGQWQPQQNGGTRQWAPNDALVALINNPIIGGNRSVLIAKDNQNRWYGNFYYRSPATDPSFVIRIAEL
;
A
#
# COMPACT_ATOMS: atom_id res chain seq x y z
N MET A 1 52.36 -19.08 -54.24
CA MET A 1 52.59 -18.38 -52.96
C MET A 1 51.88 -17.03 -52.88
N LYS A 2 52.07 -16.09 -53.82
CA LYS A 2 51.36 -14.78 -53.79
C LYS A 2 49.82 -14.90 -53.76
N LYS A 3 49.22 -15.82 -54.53
CA LYS A 3 47.77 -16.06 -54.51
C LYS A 3 47.25 -16.57 -53.17
N ALA A 4 47.99 -17.44 -52.47
CA ALA A 4 47.61 -17.96 -51.16
C ALA A 4 47.66 -16.88 -50.06
N ILE A 5 48.58 -15.91 -50.17
CA ILE A 5 48.68 -14.78 -49.24
C ILE A 5 47.46 -13.84 -49.38
N TYR A 6 46.99 -13.60 -50.61
CA TYR A 6 45.77 -12.80 -50.84
C TYR A 6 44.50 -13.52 -50.35
N THR A 7 44.41 -14.85 -50.53
CA THR A 7 43.28 -15.63 -50.00
C THR A 7 43.26 -15.65 -48.47
N LEU A 8 44.43 -15.78 -47.82
CA LEU A 8 44.53 -15.78 -46.36
C LEU A 8 44.21 -14.40 -45.75
N SER A 9 44.62 -13.32 -46.43
CA SER A 9 44.31 -11.94 -46.01
C SER A 9 42.84 -11.60 -46.17
N PHE A 10 42.18 -12.10 -47.23
CA PHE A 10 40.74 -11.93 -47.42
C PHE A 10 39.92 -12.70 -46.37
N LEU A 11 40.36 -13.91 -46.03
CA LEU A 11 39.70 -14.73 -44.99
C LEU A 11 39.85 -14.12 -43.58
N ALA A 12 41.00 -13.48 -43.29
CA ALA A 12 41.22 -12.76 -42.03
C ALA A 12 40.39 -11.45 -41.94
N ALA A 13 40.12 -10.79 -43.07
CA ALA A 13 39.25 -9.61 -43.10
C ALA A 13 37.77 -9.96 -42.85
N LEU A 14 37.33 -11.16 -43.25
CA LEU A 14 35.99 -11.69 -42.98
C LEU A 14 35.78 -12.12 -41.51
N SER A 15 36.84 -12.37 -40.74
CA SER A 15 36.73 -12.70 -39.31
C SER A 15 36.53 -11.50 -38.38
N LEU A 16 36.55 -10.27 -38.91
CA LEU A 16 36.34 -9.04 -38.13
C LEU A 16 34.89 -8.52 -38.16
N SER A 17 33.98 -9.17 -38.89
CA SER A 17 32.55 -8.86 -38.80
C SER A 17 31.95 -9.54 -37.56
N SER A 18 32.24 -8.96 -36.38
CA SER A 18 31.55 -9.30 -35.14
C SER A 18 30.08 -8.86 -35.24
N CYS A 19 29.16 -9.80 -35.11
CA CYS A 19 27.73 -9.50 -34.97
C CYS A 19 27.44 -8.94 -33.57
N GLU A 20 27.83 -7.70 -33.29
CA GLU A 20 27.54 -7.05 -32.00
C GLU A 20 26.03 -7.01 -31.71
N LYS A 21 25.20 -6.74 -32.73
CA LYS A 21 23.73 -6.69 -32.62
C LYS A 21 23.04 -8.01 -32.23
N TYR A 22 23.69 -9.16 -32.36
CA TYR A 22 23.11 -10.45 -31.95
C TYR A 22 23.33 -10.71 -30.44
N LEU A 23 24.36 -10.11 -29.87
CA LEU A 23 24.68 -10.20 -28.44
C LEU A 23 23.93 -9.15 -27.61
N ASP A 24 23.51 -8.04 -28.24
CA ASP A 24 22.60 -7.05 -27.64
C ASP A 24 21.13 -7.51 -27.68
N VAL A 25 20.82 -8.54 -26.89
CA VAL A 25 19.43 -8.98 -26.69
C VAL A 25 18.83 -8.16 -25.54
N GLU A 26 18.04 -7.13 -25.85
CA GLU A 26 17.21 -6.47 -24.83
C GLU A 26 16.27 -7.53 -24.20
N PRO A 27 16.21 -7.65 -22.85
CA PRO A 27 15.36 -8.66 -22.24
C PRO A 27 13.90 -8.38 -22.59
N ARG A 28 13.25 -9.31 -23.29
CA ARG A 28 11.84 -9.17 -23.71
C ARG A 28 10.85 -9.05 -22.54
N ALA A 29 11.29 -9.37 -21.32
CA ALA A 29 10.50 -9.37 -20.09
C ALA A 29 10.83 -8.20 -19.13
N SER A 30 11.78 -7.32 -19.48
CA SER A 30 12.09 -6.13 -18.68
C SER A 30 12.21 -4.90 -19.57
N VAL A 31 11.45 -3.85 -19.26
CA VAL A 31 11.67 -2.54 -19.88
C VAL A 31 12.87 -1.90 -19.19
N SER A 32 13.87 -1.45 -19.97
CA SER A 32 15.00 -0.68 -19.43
C SER A 32 14.47 0.52 -18.64
N ASP A 33 15.10 0.83 -17.50
CA ASP A 33 14.73 1.96 -16.67
C ASP A 33 14.74 3.30 -17.42
N ASP A 34 15.57 3.42 -18.47
CA ASP A 34 15.64 4.59 -19.36
C ASP A 34 14.36 4.80 -20.20
N LYS A 35 13.50 3.77 -20.31
CA LYS A 35 12.32 3.75 -21.20
C LYS A 35 11.02 3.43 -20.44
N THR A 36 10.98 3.47 -19.12
CA THR A 36 9.77 3.08 -18.36
C THR A 36 8.71 4.17 -18.23
N ILE A 37 9.11 5.45 -18.15
CA ILE A 37 8.22 6.61 -17.97
C ILE A 37 8.63 7.70 -18.95
N PHE A 38 7.91 7.83 -20.06
CA PHE A 38 8.29 8.70 -21.19
C PHE A 38 7.13 9.47 -21.82
N ASP A 39 5.89 9.20 -21.44
CA ASP A 39 4.67 9.86 -21.92
C ASP A 39 3.58 9.87 -20.83
N ASN A 40 2.41 10.45 -21.11
CA ASN A 40 1.29 10.48 -20.18
C ASN A 40 0.81 9.07 -19.80
N ALA A 41 0.74 8.13 -20.75
CA ALA A 41 0.21 6.80 -20.51
C ALA A 41 1.12 5.97 -19.58
N SER A 42 2.43 6.00 -19.82
CA SER A 42 3.45 5.36 -19.00
C SER A 42 3.55 6.00 -17.60
N ALA A 43 3.40 7.33 -17.48
CA ALA A 43 3.32 8.01 -16.18
C ALA A 43 2.12 7.55 -15.34
N GLN A 44 0.93 7.43 -15.95
CA GLN A 44 -0.26 6.91 -15.28
C GLN A 44 -0.12 5.43 -14.92
N THR A 45 0.54 4.65 -15.77
CA THR A 45 0.83 3.23 -15.55
C THR A 45 1.77 3.06 -14.36
N ALA A 46 2.86 3.84 -14.29
CA ALA A 46 3.80 3.82 -13.18
C ALA A 46 3.13 4.21 -11.86
N LEU A 47 2.28 5.24 -11.86
CA LEU A 47 1.49 5.61 -10.68
C LEU A 47 0.55 4.49 -10.26
N THR A 48 -0.13 3.84 -11.21
CA THR A 48 -0.99 2.68 -10.94
C THR A 48 -0.18 1.53 -10.35
N GLY A 49 1.05 1.30 -10.82
CA GLY A 49 1.99 0.36 -10.22
C GLY A 49 2.35 0.71 -8.78
N ALA A 50 2.49 2.00 -8.42
CA ALA A 50 2.70 2.42 -7.04
C ALA A 50 1.49 2.08 -6.16
N TYR A 51 0.27 2.35 -6.62
CA TYR A 51 -0.96 1.92 -5.91
C TYR A 51 -1.08 0.40 -5.79
N ALA A 52 -0.71 -0.35 -6.84
CA ALA A 52 -0.73 -1.82 -6.80
C ALA A 52 0.26 -2.39 -5.75
N ALA A 53 1.38 -1.70 -5.48
CA ALA A 53 2.28 -2.09 -4.38
C ALA A 53 1.64 -1.88 -3.01
N VAL A 54 0.87 -0.79 -2.83
CA VAL A 54 0.05 -0.56 -1.62
C VAL A 54 -1.00 -1.66 -1.48
N ALA A 55 -1.65 -2.04 -2.58
CA ALA A 55 -2.69 -3.06 -2.61
C ALA A 55 -2.18 -4.50 -2.42
N SER A 56 -0.86 -4.72 -2.57
CA SER A 56 -0.26 -6.05 -2.50
C SER A 56 -0.62 -6.79 -1.21
N GLY A 57 -0.68 -8.12 -1.29
CA GLY A 57 -0.94 -8.98 -0.13
C GLY A 57 0.04 -8.73 1.03
N GLY A 58 1.29 -8.36 0.72
CA GLY A 58 2.31 -8.03 1.72
C GLY A 58 2.04 -6.72 2.49
N TYR A 59 1.27 -5.78 1.93
CA TYR A 59 0.99 -4.49 2.55
C TYR A 59 -0.49 -4.37 2.96
N TYR A 60 -1.27 -3.42 2.43
CA TYR A 60 -2.68 -3.24 2.80
C TYR A 60 -3.61 -4.35 2.31
N GLY A 61 -3.11 -5.25 1.45
CA GLY A 61 -3.85 -6.42 1.00
C GLY A 61 -4.09 -7.43 2.11
N THR A 62 -3.18 -7.63 3.08
CA THR A 62 -3.39 -8.56 4.21
C THR A 62 -2.31 -8.44 5.29
N THR A 63 -1.05 -8.66 4.93
CA THR A 63 0.04 -9.02 5.86
C THR A 63 0.45 -7.88 6.78
N PHE A 64 0.58 -6.65 6.28
CA PHE A 64 0.92 -5.53 7.16
C PHE A 64 -0.19 -5.24 8.18
N GLN A 65 -1.46 -5.36 7.76
CA GLN A 65 -2.59 -5.15 8.66
C GLN A 65 -2.68 -6.23 9.74
N SER A 66 -2.33 -7.48 9.41
CA SER A 66 -2.33 -8.57 10.38
C SER A 66 -1.37 -8.37 11.53
N ILE A 67 -0.24 -7.69 11.30
CA ILE A 67 0.70 -7.30 12.38
C ILE A 67 -0.04 -6.47 13.43
N GLY A 68 -0.84 -5.49 13.03
CA GLY A 68 -1.64 -4.69 13.95
C GLY A 68 -2.73 -5.50 14.66
N TYR A 69 -3.47 -6.33 13.92
CA TYR A 69 -4.56 -7.14 14.48
C TYR A 69 -4.08 -8.14 15.52
N LEU A 70 -2.97 -8.84 15.24
CA LEU A 70 -2.49 -9.98 16.02
C LEU A 70 -1.58 -9.58 17.18
N ASN A 71 -0.99 -8.38 17.15
CA ASN A 71 -0.35 -7.80 18.35
C ASN A 71 -1.35 -7.06 19.25
N GLY A 72 -2.59 -6.88 18.79
CA GLY A 72 -3.67 -6.33 19.59
C GLY A 72 -4.31 -7.37 20.52
N ASP A 73 -5.25 -6.91 21.33
CA ASP A 73 -5.94 -7.69 22.36
C ASP A 73 -7.37 -8.11 21.96
N ASN A 74 -7.75 -7.89 20.70
CA ASN A 74 -9.12 -8.08 20.21
C ASN A 74 -9.31 -9.32 19.33
N ILE A 75 -8.22 -9.83 18.76
CA ILE A 75 -8.23 -10.92 17.78
C ILE A 75 -7.48 -12.13 18.33
N ALA A 76 -8.10 -13.30 18.21
CA ALA A 76 -7.50 -14.59 18.49
C ALA A 76 -6.94 -15.22 17.22
N TRP A 77 -5.76 -15.83 17.35
CA TRP A 77 -5.19 -16.73 16.36
C TRP A 77 -5.77 -18.13 16.52
N THR A 78 -6.31 -18.69 15.44
CA THR A 78 -6.93 -20.03 15.42
C THR A 78 -6.29 -20.98 14.41
N GLY A 79 -5.20 -20.57 13.77
CA GLY A 79 -4.39 -21.42 12.90
C GLY A 79 -3.27 -22.16 13.64
N SER A 80 -2.38 -22.79 12.88
CA SER A 80 -1.28 -23.61 13.40
C SER A 80 0.13 -23.10 13.09
N GLN A 81 0.24 -22.00 12.34
CA GLN A 81 1.52 -21.37 11.96
C GLN A 81 2.21 -20.75 13.17
N SER A 82 3.39 -21.26 13.53
CA SER A 82 4.18 -20.79 14.69
C SER A 82 4.58 -19.33 14.58
N GLN A 83 4.99 -18.86 13.40
CA GLN A 83 5.40 -17.46 13.17
C GLN A 83 4.26 -16.47 13.40
N VAL A 84 3.00 -16.88 13.21
CA VAL A 84 1.85 -16.00 13.48
C VAL A 84 1.52 -15.99 14.97
N GLN A 85 1.68 -17.13 15.65
CA GLN A 85 1.53 -17.27 17.11
C GLN A 85 2.49 -16.37 17.89
N GLU A 86 3.67 -16.08 17.34
CA GLU A 86 4.66 -15.18 17.96
C GLU A 86 4.09 -13.79 18.27
N PHE A 87 3.19 -13.26 17.43
CA PHE A 87 2.53 -11.96 17.67
C PHE A 87 1.61 -12.01 18.88
N ILE A 88 0.82 -13.08 19.00
CA ILE A 88 -0.10 -13.30 20.13
C ILE A 88 0.67 -13.47 21.45
N ASN A 89 1.84 -14.11 21.38
CA ASN A 89 2.69 -14.32 22.54
C ASN A 89 3.60 -13.12 22.84
N HIS A 90 3.56 -12.07 22.01
CA HIS A 90 4.48 -10.92 22.05
C HIS A 90 5.96 -11.31 22.08
N ASN A 91 6.32 -12.37 21.37
CA ASN A 91 7.68 -12.91 21.29
C ASN A 91 8.08 -13.12 19.82
N VAL A 92 8.03 -12.02 19.05
CA VAL A 92 8.32 -12.01 17.61
C VAL A 92 9.81 -12.18 17.36
N SER A 93 10.16 -13.23 16.62
CA SER A 93 11.55 -13.50 16.25
C SER A 93 12.03 -12.55 15.14
N ALA A 94 13.34 -12.31 15.09
CA ALA A 94 13.96 -11.47 14.07
C ALA A 94 13.85 -12.05 12.64
N ASP A 95 13.66 -13.37 12.52
CA ASP A 95 13.49 -14.10 11.25
C ASP A 95 12.01 -14.33 10.88
N ASN A 96 11.07 -13.65 11.56
CA ASN A 96 9.64 -13.80 11.30
C ASN A 96 9.29 -13.37 9.85
N SER A 97 8.76 -14.31 9.08
CA SER A 97 8.47 -14.10 7.65
C SER A 97 7.37 -13.07 7.40
N THR A 98 6.42 -12.90 8.32
CA THR A 98 5.34 -11.90 8.22
C THR A 98 5.91 -10.48 8.28
N ILE A 99 6.86 -10.25 9.18
CA ILE A 99 7.56 -8.97 9.32
C ILE A 99 8.40 -8.68 8.06
N SER A 100 9.18 -9.66 7.58
CA SER A 100 10.01 -9.50 6.39
C SER A 100 9.17 -9.24 5.12
N ALA A 101 8.04 -9.93 4.96
CA ALA A 101 7.14 -9.73 3.83
C ALA A 101 6.49 -8.34 3.83
N ALA A 102 6.02 -7.87 4.99
CA ALA A 102 5.46 -6.52 5.13
C ALA A 102 6.51 -5.44 4.88
N TRP A 103 7.69 -5.58 5.47
CA TRP A 103 8.82 -4.69 5.23
C TRP A 103 9.14 -4.54 3.74
N SER A 104 9.31 -5.68 3.06
CA SER A 104 9.64 -5.72 1.63
C SER A 104 8.54 -5.06 0.79
N ALA A 105 7.27 -5.34 1.08
CA ALA A 105 6.14 -4.76 0.35
C ALA A 105 6.08 -3.23 0.50
N ILE A 106 6.35 -2.71 1.70
CA ILE A 106 6.35 -1.26 1.96
C ILE A 106 7.51 -0.58 1.22
N TYR A 107 8.72 -1.16 1.23
CA TYR A 107 9.85 -0.60 0.47
C TYR A 107 9.67 -0.69 -1.04
N ILE A 108 8.95 -1.70 -1.55
CA ILE A 108 8.53 -1.74 -2.97
C ILE A 108 7.61 -0.57 -3.30
N ALA A 109 6.63 -0.25 -2.43
CA ALA A 109 5.76 0.92 -2.61
C ALA A 109 6.54 2.23 -2.58
N ILE A 110 7.53 2.36 -1.69
CA ILE A 110 8.46 3.50 -1.64
C ILE A 110 9.24 3.61 -2.95
N ASN A 111 9.86 2.53 -3.42
CA ASN A 111 10.69 2.56 -4.63
C ASN A 111 9.86 2.96 -5.86
N ARG A 112 8.69 2.34 -6.06
CA ARG A 112 7.79 2.70 -7.17
C ARG A 112 7.37 4.18 -7.10
N SER A 113 7.12 4.70 -5.90
CA SER A 113 6.82 6.12 -5.71
C SER A 113 8.03 7.01 -6.03
N ASN A 114 9.26 6.59 -5.67
CA ASN A 114 10.48 7.31 -6.01
C ASN A 114 10.65 7.45 -7.52
N HIS A 115 10.45 6.38 -8.30
CA HIS A 115 10.51 6.45 -9.77
C HIS A 115 9.49 7.45 -10.34
N VAL A 116 8.25 7.44 -9.83
CA VAL A 116 7.22 8.40 -10.28
C VAL A 116 7.62 9.84 -9.94
N ILE A 117 8.07 10.08 -8.71
CA ILE A 117 8.48 11.41 -8.21
C ILE A 117 9.65 11.96 -9.03
N GLU A 118 10.63 11.13 -9.39
CA GLU A 118 11.83 11.59 -10.11
C GLU A 118 11.61 11.71 -11.62
N LYS A 119 10.94 10.74 -12.24
CA LYS A 119 10.88 10.64 -13.71
C LYS A 119 9.72 11.44 -14.34
N VAL A 120 8.54 11.50 -13.71
CA VAL A 120 7.37 12.18 -14.29
C VAL A 120 7.59 13.68 -14.57
N PRO A 121 8.26 14.46 -13.70
CA PRO A 121 8.56 15.86 -13.99
C PRO A 121 9.34 16.06 -15.30
N LEU A 122 10.22 15.12 -15.63
CA LEU A 122 11.16 15.18 -16.77
C LEU A 122 10.50 14.81 -18.12
N VAL A 123 9.32 14.19 -18.09
CA VAL A 123 8.62 13.75 -19.31
C VAL A 123 8.19 14.95 -20.16
N SER A 124 8.55 14.94 -21.43
CA SER A 124 8.12 15.95 -22.41
C SER A 124 7.03 15.37 -23.32
N ASP A 125 5.77 15.51 -22.91
CA ASP A 125 4.59 15.08 -23.67
C ASP A 125 3.50 16.17 -23.58
N PRO A 126 3.02 16.71 -24.72
CA PRO A 126 1.92 17.68 -24.74
C PRO A 126 0.63 17.22 -24.05
N LEU A 127 0.37 15.90 -23.98
CA LEU A 127 -0.80 15.33 -23.31
C LEU A 127 -0.60 15.25 -21.78
N LEU A 128 0.64 15.32 -21.31
CA LEU A 128 1.00 15.34 -19.89
C LEU A 128 1.18 16.79 -19.41
N THR A 129 0.05 17.49 -19.26
CA THR A 129 0.02 18.87 -18.76
C THR A 129 0.66 18.99 -17.37
N GLN A 130 1.11 20.19 -17.00
CA GLN A 130 1.69 20.43 -15.67
C GLN A 130 0.74 20.03 -14.53
N ALA A 131 -0.56 20.34 -14.66
CA ALA A 131 -1.56 19.92 -13.68
C ALA A 131 -1.67 18.39 -13.56
N ASN A 132 -1.53 17.65 -14.67
CA ASN A 132 -1.50 16.19 -14.65
C ASN A 132 -0.21 15.66 -14.02
N LYS A 133 0.95 16.28 -14.30
CA LYS A 133 2.22 15.95 -13.62
C LYS A 133 2.11 16.16 -12.12
N ASP A 134 1.63 17.32 -11.68
CA ASP A 134 1.46 17.67 -10.27
C ASP A 134 0.52 16.66 -9.59
N LYS A 135 -0.61 16.33 -10.22
CA LYS A 135 -1.54 15.32 -9.70
C LYS A 135 -0.89 13.94 -9.57
N ILE A 136 -0.06 13.52 -10.52
CA ILE A 136 0.63 12.22 -10.48
C ILE A 136 1.70 12.20 -9.38
N VAL A 137 2.55 13.23 -9.35
CA VAL A 137 3.65 13.36 -8.40
C VAL A 137 3.12 13.54 -6.97
N GLY A 138 2.07 14.33 -6.78
CA GLY A 138 1.41 14.51 -5.49
C GLY A 138 0.83 13.21 -4.92
N GLN A 139 0.24 12.37 -5.78
CA GLN A 139 -0.23 11.04 -5.35
C GLN A 139 0.95 10.13 -4.97
N ALA A 140 2.06 10.16 -5.71
CA ALA A 140 3.25 9.39 -5.36
C ALA A 140 3.89 9.85 -4.05
N TYR A 141 3.95 11.16 -3.79
CA TYR A 141 4.36 11.69 -2.48
C TYR A 141 3.44 11.20 -1.36
N PHE A 142 2.11 11.20 -1.56
CA PHE A 142 1.17 10.67 -0.57
C PHE A 142 1.41 9.17 -0.28
N ILE A 143 1.63 8.35 -1.32
CA ILE A 143 1.93 6.92 -1.14
C ILE A 143 3.22 6.73 -0.33
N ARG A 144 4.28 7.47 -0.66
CA ARG A 144 5.55 7.39 0.07
C ARG A 144 5.42 7.88 1.51
N ALA A 145 4.61 8.92 1.74
CA ALA A 145 4.29 9.40 3.08
C ALA A 145 3.56 8.35 3.92
N LEU A 146 2.56 7.67 3.35
CA LEU A 146 1.84 6.57 4.00
C LEU A 146 2.79 5.43 4.36
N ALA A 147 3.67 5.05 3.43
CA ALA A 147 4.69 4.03 3.65
C ALA A 147 5.65 4.37 4.80
N TYR A 148 6.18 5.60 4.85
CA TYR A 148 7.05 6.01 5.95
C TYR A 148 6.31 6.16 7.28
N PHE A 149 5.06 6.62 7.27
CA PHE A 149 4.22 6.64 8.47
C PHE A 149 4.04 5.22 9.04
N ASP A 150 3.75 4.25 8.16
CA ASP A 150 3.59 2.84 8.52
C ASP A 150 4.89 2.20 9.02
N LEU A 151 6.03 2.49 8.39
CA LEU A 151 7.34 2.05 8.86
C LEU A 151 7.67 2.62 10.24
N ALA A 152 7.43 3.91 10.45
CA ALA A 152 7.72 4.57 11.71
C ALA A 152 6.88 4.00 12.86
N ARG A 153 5.57 3.77 12.67
CA ARG A 153 4.72 3.26 13.75
C ARG A 153 4.94 1.79 14.09
N THR A 154 5.44 0.99 13.14
CA THR A 154 5.61 -0.45 13.33
C THR A 154 7.06 -0.84 13.68
N TRP A 155 8.06 -0.26 13.01
CA TRP A 155 9.48 -0.57 13.24
C TRP A 155 10.25 0.53 13.96
N GLY A 156 9.74 1.76 13.97
CA GLY A 156 10.46 2.91 14.51
C GLY A 156 11.62 3.33 13.61
N SER A 157 12.81 2.82 13.89
CA SER A 157 14.05 3.21 13.20
C SER A 157 14.29 2.40 11.93
N VAL A 158 14.29 3.06 10.77
CA VAL A 158 14.43 2.44 9.44
C VAL A 158 15.28 3.31 8.50
N PRO A 159 15.88 2.75 7.43
CA PRO A 159 16.53 3.53 6.38
C PRO A 159 15.54 4.44 5.62
N ILE A 160 15.93 5.68 5.36
CA ILE A 160 15.17 6.60 4.49
C ILE A 160 15.82 6.59 3.11
N ILE A 161 15.03 6.26 2.09
CA ILE A 161 15.41 6.06 0.69
C ILE A 161 14.42 6.84 -0.17
N THR A 162 14.81 8.05 -0.57
CA THR A 162 13.95 8.97 -1.34
C THR A 162 14.31 9.03 -2.83
N LYS A 163 15.29 8.23 -3.24
CA LYS A 163 15.74 8.07 -4.63
C LYS A 163 15.36 6.69 -5.16
N PRO A 164 15.07 6.56 -6.46
CA PRO A 164 14.85 5.27 -7.08
C PRO A 164 16.07 4.37 -6.92
N THR A 165 15.81 3.08 -6.87
CA THR A 165 16.81 2.02 -6.95
C THR A 165 16.92 1.62 -8.41
N GLU A 166 18.02 1.95 -9.06
CA GLU A 166 18.31 1.66 -10.46
C GLU A 166 19.28 0.48 -10.61
N THR A 167 20.14 0.27 -9.62
CA THR A 167 21.13 -0.81 -9.63
C THR A 167 21.13 -1.63 -8.35
N ALA A 168 21.68 -2.85 -8.41
CA ALA A 168 21.86 -3.70 -7.22
C ALA A 168 22.88 -3.14 -6.22
N ALA A 169 23.70 -2.16 -6.62
CA ALA A 169 24.64 -1.49 -5.72
C ALA A 169 24.00 -0.37 -4.91
N ASP A 170 22.83 0.12 -5.34
CA ASP A 170 22.12 1.19 -4.67
C ASP A 170 21.65 0.75 -3.28
N ASN A 171 21.54 1.72 -2.38
CA ASN A 171 21.07 1.51 -1.00
C ASN A 171 21.92 0.54 -0.15
N SER A 172 23.11 0.17 -0.61
CA SER A 172 24.07 -0.59 0.19
C SER A 172 24.59 0.25 1.37
N GLY A 173 24.52 -0.30 2.58
CA GLY A 173 25.07 0.31 3.78
C GLY A 173 24.32 1.54 4.30
N ILE A 174 23.07 1.79 3.89
CA ILE A 174 22.29 2.92 4.41
C ILE A 174 21.97 2.70 5.90
N ALA A 175 22.43 3.62 6.73
CA ALA A 175 22.15 3.62 8.15
C ALA A 175 20.66 3.87 8.43
N LYS A 176 20.16 3.26 9.51
CA LYS A 176 18.79 3.52 9.97
C LYS A 176 18.69 4.96 10.46
N SER A 177 17.60 5.64 10.07
CA SER A 177 17.19 6.91 10.64
C SER A 177 16.36 6.66 11.90
N THR A 178 16.36 7.61 12.84
CA THR A 178 15.52 7.55 14.05
C THR A 178 14.03 7.58 13.69
N GLN A 179 13.16 7.06 14.57
CA GLN A 179 11.71 7.10 14.35
C GLN A 179 11.19 8.52 14.08
N GLN A 180 11.72 9.52 14.80
CA GLN A 180 11.37 10.93 14.59
C GLN A 180 11.74 11.42 13.19
N GLN A 181 12.92 11.05 12.67
CA GLN A 181 13.34 11.40 11.31
C GLN A 181 12.46 10.71 10.24
N VAL A 182 12.05 9.46 10.49
CA VAL A 182 11.17 8.72 9.57
C VAL A 182 9.78 9.36 9.54
N TYR A 183 9.24 9.75 10.70
CA TYR A 183 8.01 10.55 10.77
C TYR A 183 8.17 11.91 10.08
N ALA A 184 9.29 12.61 10.26
CA ALA A 184 9.56 13.88 9.59
C ALA A 184 9.59 13.73 8.06
N GLN A 185 10.14 12.62 7.54
CA GLN A 185 10.09 12.30 6.11
C GLN A 185 8.65 12.11 5.62
N SER A 186 7.82 11.40 6.38
CA SER A 186 6.39 11.25 6.07
C SER A 186 5.69 12.60 5.99
N LEU A 187 5.88 13.48 6.99
CA LEU A 187 5.28 14.81 6.99
C LEU A 187 5.77 15.68 5.82
N SER A 188 7.07 15.66 5.52
CA SER A 188 7.63 16.42 4.39
C SER A 188 7.02 15.99 3.05
N ASP A 189 6.74 14.70 2.87
CA ASP A 189 6.06 14.22 1.67
C ASP A 189 4.56 14.57 1.68
N LEU A 190 3.88 14.59 2.83
CA LEU A 190 2.50 15.09 2.95
C LEU A 190 2.40 16.57 2.58
N GLU A 191 3.35 17.41 2.98
CA GLU A 191 3.38 18.83 2.63
C GLU A 191 3.54 19.05 1.11
N LYS A 192 4.43 18.28 0.46
CA LYS A 192 4.56 18.32 -1.00
C LYS A 192 3.30 17.82 -1.70
N ALA A 193 2.71 16.73 -1.22
CA ALA A 193 1.46 16.19 -1.76
C ALA A 193 0.30 17.20 -1.62
N GLU A 194 0.20 17.90 -0.49
CA GLU A 194 -0.85 18.90 -0.26
C GLU A 194 -0.81 20.04 -1.28
N LEU A 195 0.39 20.54 -1.59
CA LEU A 195 0.60 21.61 -2.56
C LEU A 195 0.20 21.21 -3.98
N LEU A 196 0.48 19.95 -4.36
CA LEU A 196 0.28 19.44 -5.72
C LEU A 196 -1.12 18.87 -5.97
N LEU A 197 -1.81 18.41 -4.93
CA LEU A 197 -3.14 17.80 -5.03
C LEU A 197 -4.25 18.84 -4.85
N THR A 198 -5.39 18.58 -5.49
CA THR A 198 -6.59 19.42 -5.38
C THR A 198 -7.58 18.86 -4.37
N GLU A 199 -8.51 19.70 -3.90
CA GLU A 199 -9.54 19.37 -2.90
C GLU A 199 -10.75 18.64 -3.52
N THR A 200 -10.49 17.81 -4.53
CA THR A 200 -11.51 16.93 -5.10
C THR A 200 -11.80 15.75 -4.19
N THR A 201 -12.95 15.14 -4.43
CA THR A 201 -13.39 13.92 -3.75
C THR A 201 -13.11 12.73 -4.66
N ASP A 202 -12.08 11.96 -4.32
CA ASP A 202 -11.79 10.64 -4.89
C ASP A 202 -11.56 9.69 -3.72
N ARG A 203 -12.11 8.47 -3.82
CA ARG A 203 -12.05 7.46 -2.75
C ARG A 203 -10.92 6.47 -2.95
N TYR A 204 -10.42 6.34 -4.18
CA TYR A 204 -9.47 5.33 -4.59
C TYR A 204 -8.11 5.94 -4.97
N ARG A 205 -8.08 7.26 -5.18
CA ARG A 205 -6.85 8.02 -5.44
C ARG A 205 -6.67 9.10 -4.38
N ALA A 206 -5.41 9.46 -4.15
CA ALA A 206 -5.09 10.49 -3.17
C ALA A 206 -5.49 11.86 -3.69
N THR A 207 -6.07 12.67 -2.82
CA THR A 207 -6.44 14.06 -3.05
C THR A 207 -5.92 14.91 -1.89
N ARG A 208 -6.08 16.23 -1.95
CA ARG A 208 -5.68 17.07 -0.81
C ARG A 208 -6.43 16.68 0.48
N LYS A 209 -7.67 16.21 0.34
CA LYS A 209 -8.49 15.74 1.46
C LYS A 209 -7.93 14.44 2.09
N THR A 210 -7.39 13.53 1.28
CA THR A 210 -6.72 12.32 1.84
C THR A 210 -5.42 12.68 2.56
N VAL A 211 -4.69 13.69 2.07
CA VAL A 211 -3.49 14.22 2.74
C VAL A 211 -3.84 14.79 4.11
N TRP A 212 -4.89 15.62 4.22
CA TRP A 212 -5.35 16.13 5.50
C TRP A 212 -5.74 15.02 6.48
N ALA A 213 -6.43 13.99 6.01
CA ALA A 213 -6.81 12.86 6.86
C ALA A 213 -5.59 12.09 7.40
N LEU A 214 -4.56 11.86 6.57
CA LEU A 214 -3.31 11.25 7.03
C LEU A 214 -2.50 12.20 7.94
N LYS A 215 -2.53 13.52 7.69
CA LYS A 215 -1.95 14.51 8.60
C LYS A 215 -2.62 14.48 9.97
N ALA A 216 -3.94 14.38 10.06
CA ALA A 216 -4.66 14.26 11.33
C ALA A 216 -4.16 13.05 12.14
N ARG A 217 -4.09 11.87 11.51
CA ARG A 217 -3.51 10.66 12.13
C ARG A 217 -2.05 10.85 12.53
N TYR A 218 -1.24 11.44 11.65
CA TYR A 218 0.17 11.74 11.93
C TYR A 218 0.34 12.59 13.18
N TYR A 219 -0.37 13.73 13.26
CA TYR A 219 -0.26 14.64 14.38
C TYR A 219 -0.78 14.02 15.67
N LEU A 220 -1.82 13.18 15.59
CA LEU A 220 -2.30 12.40 16.73
C LEU A 220 -1.21 11.45 17.28
N TYR A 221 -0.53 10.70 16.41
CA TYR A 221 0.58 9.80 16.81
C TYR A 221 1.76 10.57 17.40
N ASN A 222 2.00 11.79 16.94
CA ASN A 222 3.06 12.67 17.45
C ASN A 222 2.63 13.57 18.62
N ARG A 223 1.40 13.37 19.15
CA ARG A 223 0.84 14.12 20.29
C ARG A 223 0.71 15.62 20.06
N ASP A 224 0.62 16.03 18.80
CA ASP A 224 0.29 17.40 18.40
C ASP A 224 -1.24 17.51 18.24
N TRP A 225 -1.92 17.68 19.38
CA TRP A 225 -3.37 17.65 19.44
C TRP A 225 -4.03 18.78 18.65
N VAL A 226 -3.38 19.95 18.61
CA VAL A 226 -3.90 21.15 17.92
C VAL A 226 -3.93 20.89 16.42
N ASN A 227 -2.83 20.39 15.84
CA ASN A 227 -2.83 20.07 14.42
C ASN A 227 -3.67 18.84 14.10
N ALA A 228 -3.74 17.84 14.99
CA ALA A 228 -4.62 16.70 14.82
C ALA A 228 -6.09 17.13 14.67
N GLU A 229 -6.59 17.95 15.61
CA GLU A 229 -7.94 18.51 15.57
C GLU A 229 -8.16 19.38 14.33
N LEU A 230 -7.20 20.24 13.99
CA LEU A 230 -7.30 21.13 12.82
C LEU A 230 -7.55 20.35 11.53
N TYR A 231 -6.72 19.33 11.26
CA TYR A 231 -6.82 18.58 10.00
C TYR A 231 -8.02 17.60 10.00
N ALA A 232 -8.39 17.02 11.13
CA ALA A 232 -9.62 16.23 11.25
C ALA A 232 -10.87 17.10 10.98
N THR A 233 -10.92 18.30 11.58
CA THR A 233 -12.04 19.24 11.43
C THR A 233 -12.26 19.67 9.98
N LYS A 234 -11.20 19.82 9.18
CA LYS A 234 -11.33 20.13 7.74
C LYS A 234 -12.18 19.10 6.98
N LEU A 235 -12.10 17.82 7.36
CA LEU A 235 -12.87 16.73 6.74
C LEU A 235 -14.27 16.64 7.34
N ILE A 236 -14.38 16.75 8.67
CA ILE A 236 -15.67 16.70 9.37
C ILE A 236 -16.59 17.85 8.93
N ALA A 237 -16.03 19.04 8.67
CA ALA A 237 -16.80 20.19 8.20
C ALA A 237 -17.35 20.01 6.77
N ASP A 238 -16.77 19.12 5.96
CA ASP A 238 -17.22 18.83 4.59
C ASP A 238 -18.33 17.77 4.56
N ASN A 239 -19.45 18.12 5.21
CA ASN A 239 -20.65 17.27 5.31
C ASN A 239 -21.30 16.94 3.95
N SER A 240 -20.94 17.67 2.89
CA SER A 240 -21.41 17.41 1.53
C SER A 240 -20.79 16.14 0.94
N ASN A 241 -19.53 15.86 1.31
CA ASN A 241 -18.76 14.73 0.80
C ASN A 241 -18.61 13.60 1.82
N TYR A 242 -18.57 13.91 3.12
CA TYR A 242 -18.29 12.93 4.17
C TYR A 242 -19.40 12.87 5.21
N ARG A 243 -19.80 11.66 5.60
CA ARG A 243 -20.72 11.42 6.71
C ARG A 243 -20.64 9.97 7.19
N LEU A 244 -20.92 9.76 8.47
CA LEU A 244 -21.14 8.42 9.02
C LEU A 244 -22.42 7.81 8.44
N LEU A 245 -22.35 6.54 8.05
CA LEU A 245 -23.50 5.82 7.51
C LEU A 245 -24.21 5.03 8.61
N LYS A 246 -25.55 4.98 8.51
CA LYS A 246 -26.42 4.26 9.44
C LYS A 246 -27.41 3.40 8.66
N PRO A 247 -27.65 2.14 9.05
CA PRO A 247 -26.96 1.40 10.13
C PRO A 247 -25.46 1.17 9.83
N TYR A 248 -24.67 0.76 10.83
CA TYR A 248 -23.20 0.62 10.68
C TYR A 248 -22.79 -0.27 9.49
N GLY A 249 -23.58 -1.29 9.16
CA GLY A 249 -23.31 -2.16 8.00
C GLY A 249 -23.28 -1.44 6.65
N THR A 250 -23.93 -0.27 6.52
CA THR A 250 -24.16 0.41 5.25
C THR A 250 -22.89 0.81 4.51
N PHE A 251 -21.76 1.01 5.19
CA PHE A 251 -20.52 1.40 4.50
C PHE A 251 -19.78 0.24 3.83
N PHE A 252 -20.08 -1.02 4.16
CA PHE A 252 -19.33 -2.18 3.65
C PHE A 252 -20.19 -3.34 3.14
N GLN A 253 -21.43 -3.50 3.63
CA GLN A 253 -22.34 -4.56 3.21
C GLN A 253 -22.95 -4.25 1.83
N GLY A 254 -23.42 -5.29 1.14
CA GLY A 254 -24.05 -5.15 -0.19
C GLY A 254 -23.08 -4.64 -1.26
N ASP A 255 -21.80 -5.00 -1.17
CA ASP A 255 -20.74 -4.57 -2.07
C ASP A 255 -20.48 -3.05 -2.10
N ALA A 256 -20.93 -2.35 -1.05
CA ALA A 256 -20.71 -0.92 -0.86
C ALA A 256 -19.22 -0.57 -0.90
N ARG A 257 -18.87 0.45 -1.67
CA ARG A 257 -17.49 0.90 -1.91
C ARG A 257 -17.49 2.39 -2.20
N GLY A 258 -16.41 3.08 -1.88
CA GLY A 258 -16.29 4.52 -2.15
C GLY A 258 -17.44 5.32 -1.55
N THR A 259 -17.87 4.94 -0.35
CA THR A 259 -19.05 5.54 0.29
C THR A 259 -18.74 6.94 0.82
N ALA A 260 -19.75 7.61 1.39
CA ALA A 260 -19.53 8.88 2.09
C ALA A 260 -18.76 8.71 3.41
N GLU A 261 -18.62 7.49 3.93
CA GLU A 261 -17.78 7.24 5.12
C GLU A 261 -16.30 7.08 4.78
N SER A 262 -15.99 6.94 3.49
CA SER A 262 -14.67 6.57 3.00
C SER A 262 -13.87 7.82 2.66
N VAL A 263 -12.68 7.96 3.25
CA VAL A 263 -11.74 9.03 2.86
C VAL A 263 -10.74 8.49 1.85
N PHE A 264 -10.16 7.33 2.13
CA PHE A 264 -9.25 6.64 1.21
C PHE A 264 -9.38 5.12 1.36
N GLU A 265 -9.62 4.44 0.25
CA GLU A 265 -9.78 2.99 0.12
C GLU A 265 -8.84 2.44 -0.95
N ILE A 266 -8.28 1.27 -0.68
CA ILE A 266 -7.67 0.46 -1.73
C ILE A 266 -8.76 -0.40 -2.37
N PHE A 267 -8.92 -0.22 -3.67
CA PHE A 267 -9.87 -0.97 -4.48
C PHE A 267 -9.33 -2.34 -4.86
N TYR A 268 -10.19 -3.36 -4.80
CA TYR A 268 -9.91 -4.72 -5.24
C TYR A 268 -10.98 -5.18 -6.25
N SER A 269 -10.59 -6.03 -7.18
CA SER A 269 -11.45 -6.52 -8.27
C SER A 269 -11.29 -8.03 -8.44
N ALA A 270 -12.08 -8.66 -9.30
CA ALA A 270 -11.90 -10.10 -9.56
C ALA A 270 -10.52 -10.45 -10.16
N ALA A 271 -9.81 -9.47 -10.73
CA ALA A 271 -8.44 -9.63 -11.23
C ALA A 271 -7.36 -9.38 -10.15
N GLU A 272 -7.70 -8.63 -9.10
CA GLU A 272 -6.79 -8.28 -8.01
C GLU A 272 -7.53 -8.45 -6.68
N LEU A 273 -7.32 -9.60 -6.04
CA LEU A 273 -8.07 -10.02 -4.86
C LEU A 273 -7.46 -9.48 -3.56
N ASN A 274 -8.31 -9.26 -2.56
CA ASN A 274 -7.93 -8.96 -1.19
C ASN A 274 -7.81 -10.25 -0.37
N ASN A 275 -6.62 -10.64 0.09
CA ASN A 275 -6.46 -11.93 0.77
C ASN A 275 -6.99 -11.95 2.22
N HIS A 276 -7.47 -10.83 2.78
CA HIS A 276 -8.09 -10.81 4.11
C HIS A 276 -9.25 -11.80 4.23
N ARG A 277 -10.08 -11.92 3.18
CA ARG A 277 -11.22 -12.84 3.18
C ARG A 277 -10.81 -14.27 3.51
N GLY A 278 -9.71 -14.74 2.92
CA GLY A 278 -9.19 -16.09 3.14
C GLY A 278 -8.76 -16.34 4.59
N GLN A 279 -8.42 -15.29 5.34
CA GLN A 279 -7.99 -15.38 6.73
C GLN A 279 -9.16 -15.30 7.72
N TRP A 280 -10.15 -14.44 7.45
CA TRP A 280 -11.29 -14.21 8.34
C TRP A 280 -12.42 -15.23 8.16
N GLN A 281 -12.75 -15.59 6.91
CA GLN A 281 -13.92 -16.42 6.62
C GLN A 281 -13.69 -17.90 6.94
N PRO A 282 -14.72 -18.66 7.35
CA PRO A 282 -14.62 -20.10 7.58
C PRO A 282 -14.53 -20.91 6.28
N GLN A 283 -14.17 -22.20 6.39
CA GLN A 283 -14.02 -23.13 5.27
C GLN A 283 -15.27 -23.25 4.40
N GLN A 284 -16.45 -23.27 5.01
CA GLN A 284 -17.74 -23.28 4.28
C GLN A 284 -17.93 -22.06 3.37
N ASN A 285 -17.26 -20.94 3.67
CA ASN A 285 -17.26 -19.74 2.86
C ASN A 285 -15.99 -19.66 1.98
N GLY A 286 -15.12 -20.67 1.96
CA GLY A 286 -13.87 -20.68 1.19
C GLY A 286 -12.72 -19.90 1.84
N GLY A 287 -12.74 -19.71 3.16
CA GLY A 287 -11.60 -19.19 3.92
C GLY A 287 -11.05 -20.21 4.91
N THR A 288 -10.14 -19.78 5.78
CA THR A 288 -9.45 -20.66 6.74
C THR A 288 -9.81 -20.37 8.20
N ARG A 289 -10.48 -19.25 8.49
CA ARG A 289 -10.74 -18.74 9.85
C ARG A 289 -9.48 -18.86 10.70
N GLN A 290 -8.39 -18.28 10.20
CA GLN A 290 -7.13 -18.17 10.91
C GLN A 290 -7.15 -17.01 11.91
N TRP A 291 -7.98 -16.00 11.64
CA TRP A 291 -8.25 -14.89 12.54
C TRP A 291 -9.71 -14.90 12.98
N ALA A 292 -9.94 -14.75 14.27
CA ALA A 292 -11.28 -14.68 14.86
C ALA A 292 -11.33 -13.59 15.93
N PRO A 293 -12.47 -12.91 16.14
CA PRO A 293 -12.62 -12.05 17.30
C PRO A 293 -12.51 -12.89 18.58
N ASN A 294 -11.88 -12.37 19.62
CA ASN A 294 -11.89 -13.02 20.93
C ASN A 294 -13.23 -12.81 21.66
N ASP A 295 -13.43 -13.53 22.76
CA ASP A 295 -14.71 -13.51 23.49
C ASP A 295 -15.02 -12.12 24.08
N ALA A 296 -14.01 -11.36 24.50
CA ALA A 296 -14.17 -10.00 25.01
C ALA A 296 -14.74 -9.06 23.94
N LEU A 297 -14.15 -9.06 22.74
CA LEU A 297 -14.64 -8.26 21.62
C LEU A 297 -16.05 -8.70 21.19
N VAL A 298 -16.30 -10.00 21.13
CA VAL A 298 -17.62 -10.56 20.79
C VAL A 298 -18.69 -10.06 21.77
N ALA A 299 -18.40 -10.04 23.07
CA ALA A 299 -19.32 -9.57 24.10
C ALA A 299 -19.65 -8.08 23.92
N LEU A 300 -18.65 -7.24 23.65
CA LEU A 300 -18.82 -5.80 23.43
C LEU A 300 -19.66 -5.52 22.18
N ILE A 301 -19.33 -6.19 21.06
CA ILE A 301 -19.98 -5.96 19.76
C ILE A 301 -21.43 -6.46 19.75
N ASN A 302 -21.75 -7.55 20.46
CA ASN A 302 -23.12 -8.08 20.54
C ASN A 302 -24.00 -7.37 21.58
N ASN A 303 -23.43 -6.58 22.49
CA ASN A 303 -24.21 -5.79 23.42
C ASN A 303 -24.84 -4.57 22.69
N PRO A 304 -26.17 -4.47 22.57
CA PRO A 304 -26.81 -3.39 21.81
C PRO A 304 -26.59 -1.99 22.41
N ILE A 305 -26.28 -1.88 23.70
CA ILE A 305 -25.98 -0.59 24.36
C ILE A 305 -24.56 -0.14 24.01
N ILE A 306 -23.61 -1.07 23.90
CA ILE A 306 -22.19 -0.78 23.66
C ILE A 306 -21.86 -0.84 22.17
N GLY A 307 -22.10 -1.99 21.56
CA GLY A 307 -21.83 -2.27 20.15
C GLY A 307 -22.83 -1.62 19.20
N GLY A 308 -24.03 -1.28 19.67
CA GLY A 308 -25.11 -0.78 18.80
C GLY A 308 -25.49 -1.83 17.76
N ASN A 309 -25.31 -1.51 16.48
CA ASN A 309 -25.55 -2.41 15.35
C ASN A 309 -24.24 -2.95 14.72
N ARG A 310 -23.10 -2.88 15.44
CA ARG A 310 -21.81 -3.42 14.97
C ARG A 310 -21.73 -4.95 14.98
N SER A 311 -22.72 -5.65 15.53
CA SER A 311 -22.83 -7.11 15.49
C SER A 311 -22.75 -7.68 14.07
N VAL A 312 -23.05 -6.88 13.05
CA VAL A 312 -22.83 -7.21 11.63
C VAL A 312 -21.36 -7.52 11.26
N LEU A 313 -20.39 -7.10 12.08
CA LEU A 313 -18.96 -7.38 11.88
C LEU A 313 -18.56 -8.82 12.20
N ILE A 314 -19.43 -9.58 12.85
CA ILE A 314 -19.13 -10.96 13.27
C ILE A 314 -20.28 -11.88 12.91
N ALA A 315 -19.96 -13.15 12.67
CA ALA A 315 -20.95 -14.18 12.41
C ALA A 315 -20.47 -15.52 12.98
N LYS A 316 -21.35 -16.52 12.99
CA LYS A 316 -21.02 -17.87 13.44
C LYS A 316 -21.01 -18.85 12.28
N ASP A 317 -20.06 -19.78 12.31
CA ASP A 317 -20.02 -20.91 11.38
C ASP A 317 -20.96 -22.05 11.84
N ASN A 318 -21.01 -23.14 11.06
CA ASN A 318 -21.82 -24.33 11.37
C ASN A 318 -21.38 -25.07 12.66
N GLN A 319 -20.22 -24.73 13.23
CA GLN A 319 -19.70 -25.24 14.50
C GLN A 319 -19.94 -24.27 15.65
N ASN A 320 -20.76 -23.24 15.45
CA ASN A 320 -21.08 -22.20 16.44
C ASN A 320 -19.87 -21.36 16.86
N ARG A 321 -18.81 -21.30 16.03
CA ARG A 321 -17.59 -20.52 16.29
C ARG A 321 -17.68 -19.15 15.63
N TRP A 322 -17.26 -18.11 16.36
CA TRP A 322 -17.26 -16.73 15.84
C TRP A 322 -16.17 -16.51 14.79
N TYR A 323 -16.46 -15.72 13.76
CA TYR A 323 -15.52 -15.26 12.74
C TYR A 323 -15.82 -13.80 12.33
N GLY A 324 -14.82 -13.12 11.77
CA GLY A 324 -14.97 -11.76 11.27
C GLY A 324 -15.72 -11.72 9.93
N ASN A 325 -16.77 -10.92 9.85
CA ASN A 325 -17.66 -10.80 8.70
C ASN A 325 -17.53 -9.45 7.97
N PHE A 326 -16.40 -8.78 8.15
CA PHE A 326 -16.10 -7.53 7.44
C PHE A 326 -15.60 -7.77 6.01
N TYR A 327 -14.63 -8.69 5.86
CA TYR A 327 -14.12 -9.16 4.57
C TYR A 327 -14.83 -10.46 4.18
N TYR A 328 -15.96 -10.36 3.46
CA TYR A 328 -16.84 -11.51 3.20
C TYR A 328 -17.10 -11.79 1.72
N ARG A 329 -16.90 -10.83 0.82
CA ARG A 329 -17.33 -10.90 -0.59
C ARG A 329 -16.64 -12.03 -1.31
N SER A 330 -17.34 -12.72 -2.19
CA SER A 330 -16.71 -13.67 -3.15
C SER A 330 -16.68 -13.00 -4.52
N PRO A 331 -15.54 -12.88 -5.22
CA PRO A 331 -14.29 -13.63 -5.04
C PRO A 331 -13.19 -12.95 -4.18
N ALA A 332 -13.52 -12.20 -3.12
CA ALA A 332 -12.61 -11.40 -2.27
C ALA A 332 -12.27 -10.00 -2.81
N THR A 333 -13.32 -9.26 -3.18
CA THR A 333 -13.24 -7.90 -3.73
C THR A 333 -13.56 -6.81 -2.69
N ASP A 334 -13.48 -7.15 -1.41
CA ASP A 334 -13.63 -6.19 -0.32
C ASP A 334 -12.50 -5.15 -0.35
N PRO A 335 -12.80 -3.85 -0.27
CA PRO A 335 -11.77 -2.82 -0.21
C PRO A 335 -11.02 -2.88 1.12
N SER A 336 -9.75 -2.47 1.09
CA SER A 336 -9.04 -2.13 2.34
C SER A 336 -9.31 -0.66 2.65
N PHE A 337 -10.09 -0.40 3.69
CA PHE A 337 -10.42 0.95 4.13
C PHE A 337 -9.23 1.54 4.91
N VAL A 338 -8.39 2.32 4.22
CA VAL A 338 -7.16 2.88 4.82
C VAL A 338 -7.49 4.01 5.77
N ILE A 339 -8.42 4.90 5.39
CA ILE A 339 -8.90 6.00 6.24
C ILE A 339 -10.41 6.17 6.02
N ARG A 340 -11.18 6.25 7.12
CA ARG A 340 -12.62 6.54 7.11
C ARG A 340 -12.89 7.79 7.92
N ILE A 341 -13.98 8.49 7.61
CA ILE A 341 -14.40 9.67 8.40
C ILE A 341 -14.72 9.30 9.85
N ALA A 342 -15.03 8.02 10.14
CA ALA A 342 -15.22 7.53 11.50
C ALA A 342 -13.94 7.49 12.36
N GLU A 343 -12.77 7.64 11.76
CA GLU A 343 -11.50 7.76 12.46
C GLU A 343 -11.16 9.21 12.86
N LEU A 344 -11.63 10.16 12.06
CA LEU A 344 -11.38 11.60 12.22
C LEU A 344 -12.41 12.19 13.18
#